data_AF-A0A2N2Z3N9-F1
#
_entry.id   AF-A0A2N2Z3N9-F1
#
_cell.length_a   1.000
_cell.length_b   1.000
_cell.length_c   1.000
_cell.angle_alpha   90.00
_cell.angle_beta   90.00
_cell.angle_gamma   90.00
#
_symmetry.space_group_name_H-M   'P 1'
#
loop_
_entity.id
_entity.type
_entity.pdbx_description
1 polymer ?
#
loop_
_entity_poly.entity_id
_entity_poly.type
_entity_poly.pdbx_seq_one_letter_code
_entity_poly.pdbx_strand_id
1 'polypeptide(L)' 'MGKDKIRRFEENKSFRCLYQPEFEEVFRRDHEMKGKWHSECFGNDNPIVL' A
#
# COMPACT_ATOMS: atom_id res chain seq x y z
N MET A 1 -11.89 15.46 -18.84
CA MET A 1 -12.50 14.41 -17.97
C MET A 1 -11.77 13.11 -18.28
N GLY A 2 -11.01 12.57 -17.33
CA GLY A 2 -10.00 11.53 -17.57
C GLY A 2 -10.57 10.25 -18.17
N LYS A 3 -10.38 10.10 -19.49
CA LYS A 3 -10.46 8.80 -20.18
C LYS A 3 -9.24 7.98 -19.75
N ASP A 4 -9.33 6.65 -19.74
CA ASP A 4 -8.23 5.71 -19.45
C ASP A 4 -7.76 5.57 -17.99
N LYS A 5 -8.55 5.97 -16.98
CA LYS A 5 -8.14 5.79 -15.57
C LYS A 5 -7.82 4.33 -15.21
N ILE A 6 -8.66 3.39 -15.64
CA ILE A 6 -8.45 1.95 -15.39
C ILE A 6 -7.15 1.50 -16.06
N ARG A 7 -6.94 1.85 -17.34
CA ARG A 7 -5.71 1.51 -18.08
C ARG A 7 -4.45 2.05 -17.40
N ARG A 8 -4.51 3.26 -16.85
CA ARG A 8 -3.39 3.86 -16.10
C ARG A 8 -3.16 3.17 -14.76
N PHE A 9 -4.22 2.78 -14.05
CA PHE A 9 -4.09 2.04 -12.80
C PHE A 9 -3.58 0.62 -12.98
N GLU A 10 -3.61 0.04 -14.17
CA GLU A 10 -2.95 -1.25 -14.41
C GLU A 10 -1.43 -1.20 -14.17
N GLU A 11 -0.79 -0.04 -14.37
CA GLU A 11 0.65 0.15 -14.10
C GLU A 11 0.99 -0.06 -12.61
N ASN A 12 0.05 0.17 -11.69
CA ASN A 12 0.22 -0.05 -10.26
C ASN A 12 0.63 -1.48 -9.92
N LYS A 13 0.18 -2.48 -10.70
CA LYS A 13 0.51 -3.90 -10.50
C LYS A 13 1.99 -4.20 -10.68
N SER A 14 2.74 -3.31 -11.34
CA SER A 14 4.19 -3.44 -11.54
C SER A 14 5.03 -2.94 -10.36
N PHE A 15 4.43 -2.17 -9.43
CA PHE A 15 5.17 -1.59 -8.31
C PHE A 15 5.36 -2.59 -7.19
N ARG A 16 6.63 -2.93 -6.91
CA ARG A 16 7.03 -3.85 -5.84
C ARG A 16 6.61 -3.39 -4.43
N CYS A 17 6.50 -2.08 -4.22
CA CYS A 17 6.22 -1.47 -2.92
C CYS A 17 4.83 -0.83 -2.82
N LEU A 18 3.92 -1.15 -3.76
CA LEU A 18 2.55 -0.67 -3.71
C LEU A 18 1.63 -1.72 -3.08
N TYR A 19 0.89 -1.31 -2.06
CA TYR A 19 -0.13 -2.11 -1.40
C TYR A 19 -1.51 -1.57 -1.81
N GLN A 20 -2.40 -2.46 -2.24
CA GLN A 20 -3.75 -2.14 -2.71
C GLN A 20 -4.77 -3.01 -1.96
N PRO A 21 -4.95 -2.84 -0.63
CA PRO A 21 -5.93 -3.60 0.12
C PRO A 21 -7.35 -3.26 -0.34
N GLU A 22 -8.26 -4.21 -0.16
CA GLU A 22 -9.68 -3.98 -0.45
C GLU A 22 -10.25 -2.92 0.52
N PHE A 23 -11.24 -2.17 0.06
CA PHE A 23 -11.82 -1.09 0.88
C PHE A 23 -12.31 -1.60 2.22
N GLU A 24 -12.98 -2.75 2.19
CA GLU A 24 -13.48 -3.39 3.38
C GLU A 24 -12.35 -3.58 4.38
N GLU A 25 -11.15 -4.02 3.97
CA GLU A 25 -10.00 -4.37 4.83
C GLU A 25 -9.46 -3.21 5.66
N VAL A 26 -9.70 -1.98 5.22
CA VAL A 26 -9.20 -0.77 5.88
C VAL A 26 -10.31 0.11 6.44
N PHE A 27 -11.55 -0.08 6.00
CA PHE A 27 -12.63 0.80 6.43
C PHE A 27 -12.99 0.56 7.90
N ARG A 28 -12.74 1.58 8.73
CA ARG A 28 -13.01 1.58 10.18
C ARG A 28 -12.34 0.43 10.95
N ARG A 29 -11.23 -0.09 10.43
CA ARG A 29 -10.39 -1.09 11.11
C ARG A 29 -8.91 -0.83 10.85
N ASP A 30 -8.07 -1.37 11.72
CA ASP A 30 -6.63 -1.31 11.54
C ASP A 30 -6.18 -2.30 10.46
N HIS A 31 -5.33 -1.83 9.55
CA HIS A 31 -4.69 -2.66 8.53
C HIS A 31 -3.64 -3.58 9.16
N GLU A 32 -3.42 -4.77 8.59
CA GLU A 32 -2.50 -5.78 9.14
C GLU A 32 -1.05 -5.30 9.30
N MET A 33 -0.63 -4.34 8.46
CA MET A 33 0.71 -3.75 8.46
C MET A 33 0.90 -2.68 9.54
N LYS A 34 -0.15 -2.28 10.26
CA LYS A 34 -0.05 -1.26 11.31
C LYS A 34 0.95 -1.74 12.38
N GLY A 35 2.05 -0.99 12.53
CA GLY A 35 3.13 -1.31 13.45
C GLY A 35 4.14 -2.37 12.96
N LYS A 36 3.95 -2.95 11.77
CA LYS A 36 4.79 -4.05 11.25
C LYS A 36 5.73 -3.66 10.11
N TRP A 37 5.75 -2.38 9.72
CA TRP A 37 6.53 -1.90 8.58
C TRP A 37 8.04 -2.18 8.69
N HIS A 38 8.61 -2.06 9.89
CA HIS A 38 10.02 -2.34 10.14
C HIS A 38 10.40 -3.79 9.81
N SER A 39 9.63 -4.77 10.30
CA SER A 39 9.93 -6.20 10.09
C SER A 39 9.50 -6.70 8.71
N GLU A 40 8.30 -6.34 8.27
CA GLU A 40 7.66 -6.97 7.10
C GLU A 40 7.98 -6.27 5.78
N CYS A 41 8.32 -4.98 5.79
CA CYS A 41 8.57 -4.21 4.55
C CYS A 41 10.02 -3.72 4.44
N PHE A 42 10.54 -3.05 5.47
CA PHE A 42 11.84 -2.39 5.41
C PHE A 42 13.00 -3.29 5.86
N GLY A 43 12.73 -4.29 6.70
CA GLY A 43 13.73 -5.22 7.25
C GLY A 43 14.78 -4.54 8.12
N ASN A 44 14.44 -3.43 8.80
CA ASN A 44 15.37 -2.68 9.66
C ASN A 44 14.64 -1.85 10.71
N ASP A 45 15.36 -1.41 11.74
CA ASP A 45 14.84 -0.62 12.87
C ASP A 45 15.02 0.90 12.70
N ASN A 46 15.32 1.39 11.49
CA ASN A 46 15.50 2.83 11.26
C ASN A 46 14.16 3.57 11.33
N PRO A 47 14.09 4.78 11.92
CA PRO A 47 12.85 5.54 12.01
C PRO A 47 12.11 5.69 10.67
N ILE A 48 10.80 5.47 10.69
CA ILE A 48 9.93 5.68 9.51
C ILE A 48 9.64 7.18 9.38
N VAL A 49 9.96 7.73 8.21
CA VAL A 49 9.67 9.12 7.84
C VAL A 49 8.48 9.13 6.89
N LEU A 50 7.47 9.95 7.21
CA LEU A 50 6.21 10.09 6.45
C LEU A 50 6.18 11.38 5.64
#